data_AF-A0A2P9ASD8-F1
#
_entry.id   AF-A0A2P9ASD8-F1
#
_cell.length_a   1.000
_cell.length_b   1.000
_cell.length_c   1.000
_cell.angle_alpha   90.00
_cell.angle_beta   90.00
_cell.angle_gamma   90.00
#
_symmetry.space_group_name_H-M   'P 1'
#
loop_
_entity.id
_entity.type
_entity.pdbx_description
1 polymer ?
#
loop_
_entity_poly.entity_id
_entity_poly.type
_entity_poly.pdbx_seq_one_letter_code
_entity_poly.pdbx_strand_id
1 'polypeptide(L)'
;MTNWAKKRERKNEVKARAAEPSHMFTRCRVVDCGRPARAGTEDGLDTRFCRTHSDHLARHGSAYKRSYTAKELTPYRKAALAWLEANADDKWTTNAIERVETLYRAAGPHMEAFRLRGLSPDDRARAAWARLRKAKVDPRRVVGAWLTVELAIRSDPQPETKSEFRQVQAAKLVHRMASGTHKRWGEGTSTKELHVYPRSRGRVLRYVGRDLEKAVELLVPRVALLTTGNQRSLD
;
A
#
# COMPACT_ATOMS: atom_id res chain seq x y z
N MET A 1 -19.75 -24.20 7.36
CA MET A 1 -19.08 -25.25 6.56
C MET A 1 -18.61 -24.68 5.23
N THR A 2 -17.31 -24.45 5.07
CA THR A 2 -16.72 -23.82 3.87
C THR A 2 -16.74 -24.84 2.72
N ASN A 3 -17.48 -24.55 1.65
CA ASN A 3 -17.62 -25.47 0.51
C ASN A 3 -16.33 -25.50 -0.31
N TRP A 4 -15.38 -26.32 0.12
CA TRP A 4 -14.09 -26.54 -0.54
C TRP A 4 -14.25 -27.02 -1.98
N ALA A 5 -15.32 -27.77 -2.27
CA ALA A 5 -15.66 -28.19 -3.62
C ALA A 5 -15.96 -26.98 -4.53
N LYS A 6 -16.86 -26.07 -4.12
CA LYS A 6 -17.13 -24.82 -4.84
C LYS A 6 -15.88 -23.97 -5.07
N LYS A 7 -14.96 -23.92 -4.10
CA LYS A 7 -13.69 -23.18 -4.24
C LYS A 7 -12.76 -23.82 -5.26
N ARG A 8 -12.71 -25.16 -5.31
CA ARG A 8 -11.90 -25.91 -6.28
C ARG A 8 -12.47 -25.80 -7.68
N GLU A 9 -13.78 -25.91 -7.81
CA GLU A 9 -14.53 -25.74 -9.06
C GLU A 9 -14.29 -24.34 -9.64
N ARG A 10 -14.51 -23.28 -8.87
CA ARG A 10 -14.22 -21.91 -9.29
C ARG A 10 -12.76 -21.70 -9.70
N LYS A 11 -11.81 -22.34 -9.00
CA LYS A 11 -10.39 -22.26 -9.36
C LYS A 11 -10.14 -22.90 -10.72
N ASN A 12 -10.75 -24.04 -11.00
CA ASN A 12 -10.62 -24.74 -12.27
C ASN A 12 -11.29 -23.95 -13.40
N GLU A 13 -12.48 -23.40 -13.17
CA GLU A 13 -13.18 -22.52 -14.11
C GLU A 13 -12.32 -21.30 -14.48
N VAL A 14 -11.78 -20.60 -13.49
CA VAL A 14 -10.89 -19.44 -13.72
C VAL A 14 -9.63 -19.85 -14.47
N LYS A 15 -9.08 -21.03 -14.20
CA LYS A 15 -7.89 -21.54 -14.91
C LYS A 15 -8.21 -21.86 -16.37
N ALA A 16 -9.35 -22.50 -16.64
CA ALA A 16 -9.80 -22.80 -17.99
C ALA A 16 -10.00 -21.52 -18.80
N ARG A 17 -10.71 -20.54 -18.24
CA ARG A 17 -10.92 -19.24 -18.88
C ARG A 17 -9.62 -18.46 -19.13
N ALA A 18 -8.65 -18.56 -18.23
CA ALA A 18 -7.37 -17.89 -18.39
C ALA A 18 -6.49 -18.54 -19.48
N ALA A 19 -6.71 -19.83 -19.76
CA ALA A 19 -5.99 -20.58 -20.78
C ALA A 19 -6.56 -20.38 -22.19
N GLU A 20 -7.72 -19.74 -22.34
CA GLU A 20 -8.34 -19.45 -23.63
C GLU A 20 -8.08 -17.98 -24.02
N PRO A 21 -7.16 -17.71 -24.97
CA PRO A 21 -6.84 -16.35 -25.36
C PRO A 21 -8.01 -15.70 -26.10
N SER A 22 -8.40 -14.50 -25.67
CA SER A 22 -9.38 -13.69 -26.37
C SER A 22 -8.68 -12.77 -27.37
N HIS A 23 -8.90 -13.03 -28.65
CA HIS A 23 -8.41 -12.21 -29.78
C HIS A 23 -8.91 -10.76 -29.76
N MET A 24 -9.85 -10.41 -28.87
CA MET A 24 -10.27 -9.02 -28.66
C MET A 24 -9.23 -8.17 -27.92
N PHE A 25 -8.33 -8.78 -27.14
CA PHE A 25 -7.40 -8.08 -26.26
C PHE A 25 -5.95 -8.16 -26.76
N THR A 26 -5.74 -7.79 -28.03
CA THR A 26 -4.47 -7.90 -28.75
C THR A 26 -3.38 -6.92 -28.30
N ARG A 27 -3.72 -5.89 -27.51
CA ARG A 27 -2.76 -4.85 -27.10
C ARG A 27 -2.92 -4.43 -25.65
N CYS A 28 -1.80 -4.16 -25.00
CA CYS A 28 -1.72 -3.54 -23.70
C CYS A 28 -2.09 -2.05 -23.80
N ARG A 29 -2.84 -1.53 -22.83
CA ARG A 29 -3.29 -0.14 -22.76
C ARG A 29 -2.23 0.86 -22.28
N VAL A 30 -1.00 0.41 -22.07
CA VAL A 30 0.12 1.31 -21.77
C VAL A 30 0.63 1.88 -23.09
N VAL A 31 0.75 3.20 -23.16
CA VAL A 31 1.28 3.91 -24.33
C VAL A 31 2.67 3.33 -24.69
N ASP A 32 2.90 3.15 -25.98
CA ASP A 32 4.12 2.55 -26.55
C ASP A 32 4.41 1.09 -26.18
N CYS A 33 3.43 0.38 -25.58
CA CYS A 33 3.55 -1.05 -25.34
C CYS A 33 2.96 -1.88 -26.50
N GLY A 34 3.84 -2.54 -27.27
CA GLY A 34 3.43 -3.45 -28.35
C GLY A 34 2.98 -4.86 -27.91
N ARG A 35 2.96 -5.17 -26.61
CA ARG A 35 2.62 -6.51 -26.11
C ARG A 35 1.09 -6.69 -25.98
N PRO A 36 0.55 -7.91 -26.16
CA PRO A 36 -0.85 -8.18 -25.90
C PRO A 36 -1.20 -8.02 -24.42
N ALA A 37 -2.46 -7.66 -24.14
CA ALA A 37 -2.97 -7.74 -22.78
C ALA A 37 -3.07 -9.22 -22.36
N ARG A 38 -3.03 -9.52 -21.05
CA ARG A 38 -2.99 -10.93 -20.60
C ARG A 38 -4.19 -11.73 -21.09
N ALA A 39 -5.36 -11.12 -21.18
CA ALA A 39 -6.57 -11.77 -21.72
C ALA A 39 -6.45 -12.16 -23.20
N GLY A 40 -5.53 -11.54 -23.96
CA GLY A 40 -5.19 -11.95 -25.32
C GLY A 40 -4.07 -13.01 -25.38
N THR A 41 -3.72 -13.60 -24.23
CA THR A 41 -2.72 -14.66 -24.08
C THR A 41 -3.29 -15.76 -23.18
N GLU A 42 -2.55 -16.86 -23.01
CA GLU A 42 -2.90 -17.94 -22.07
C GLU A 42 -2.48 -17.64 -20.62
N ASP A 43 -1.93 -16.44 -20.37
CA ASP A 43 -1.29 -16.07 -19.11
C ASP A 43 -2.19 -15.20 -18.23
N GLY A 44 -3.51 -15.13 -18.45
CA GLY A 44 -4.45 -14.56 -17.47
C GLY A 44 -5.64 -13.78 -18.04
N LEU A 45 -6.44 -13.18 -17.14
CA LEU A 45 -7.72 -12.54 -17.48
C LEU A 45 -7.66 -11.00 -17.53
N ASP A 46 -6.47 -10.40 -17.47
CA ASP A 46 -6.33 -8.93 -17.49
C ASP A 46 -6.55 -8.41 -18.92
N THR A 47 -7.66 -7.71 -19.12
CA THR A 47 -8.08 -7.14 -20.42
C THR A 47 -7.39 -5.82 -20.74
N ARG A 48 -6.61 -5.26 -19.82
CA ARG A 48 -6.01 -3.93 -19.94
C ARG A 48 -4.51 -3.98 -20.10
N PHE A 49 -3.83 -4.84 -19.36
CA PHE A 49 -2.38 -4.82 -19.27
C PHE A 49 -1.75 -6.14 -19.66
N CYS A 50 -0.57 -6.07 -20.28
CA CYS A 50 0.32 -7.23 -20.40
C CYS A 50 0.83 -7.63 -19.01
N ARG A 51 1.43 -8.82 -18.88
CA ARG A 51 1.94 -9.31 -17.58
C ARG A 51 2.89 -8.32 -16.90
N THR A 52 3.84 -7.76 -17.63
CA THR A 52 4.81 -6.81 -17.08
C THR A 52 4.14 -5.57 -16.50
N HIS A 53 3.18 -4.96 -17.22
CA HIS A 53 2.49 -3.76 -16.75
C HIS A 53 1.45 -4.07 -15.64
N SER A 54 0.81 -5.24 -15.69
CA SER A 54 -0.06 -5.73 -14.61
C SER A 54 0.75 -5.93 -13.32
N ASP A 55 1.93 -6.55 -13.40
CA ASP A 55 2.85 -6.73 -12.26
C ASP A 55 3.43 -5.39 -11.76
N HIS A 56 3.74 -4.48 -12.68
CA HIS A 56 4.21 -3.13 -12.36
C HIS A 56 3.12 -2.37 -11.58
N LEU A 57 1.89 -2.35 -12.08
CA LEU A 57 0.72 -1.78 -11.40
C LEU A 57 0.45 -2.43 -10.04
N ALA A 58 0.53 -3.76 -9.96
CA ALA A 58 0.34 -4.49 -8.70
C ALA A 58 1.38 -4.10 -7.65
N ARG A 59 2.62 -3.82 -8.07
CA ARG A 59 3.75 -3.45 -7.20
C ARG A 59 3.78 -1.97 -6.86
N HIS A 60 3.46 -1.08 -7.80
CA HIS A 60 3.72 0.36 -7.67
C HIS A 60 2.45 1.22 -7.55
N GLY A 61 1.28 0.68 -7.88
CA GLY A 61 0.04 1.46 -7.95
C GLY A 61 -0.07 2.32 -9.21
N SER A 62 0.90 2.21 -10.14
CA SER A 62 0.86 2.79 -11.48
C SER A 62 1.40 1.80 -12.50
N ALA A 63 0.83 1.80 -13.70
CA ALA A 63 1.37 1.05 -14.83
C ALA A 63 2.60 1.72 -15.44
N TYR A 64 2.84 3.00 -15.12
CA TYR A 64 3.91 3.82 -15.71
C TYR A 64 5.00 4.15 -14.69
N LYS A 65 4.62 4.66 -13.52
CA LYS A 65 5.57 5.20 -12.55
C LYS A 65 5.96 4.18 -11.49
N ARG A 66 7.27 4.00 -11.29
CA ARG A 66 7.78 3.18 -10.18
C ARG A 66 7.47 3.84 -8.84
N SER A 67 7.65 3.08 -7.76
CA SER A 67 7.59 3.64 -6.42
C SER A 67 8.76 4.56 -6.14
N TYR A 68 8.53 5.56 -5.30
CA TYR A 68 9.59 6.39 -4.78
C TYR A 68 10.55 5.56 -3.91
N THR A 69 11.84 5.81 -4.10
CA THR A 69 12.94 5.27 -3.31
C THR A 69 12.97 5.93 -1.93
N ALA A 70 13.74 5.34 -1.01
CA ALA A 70 13.97 5.97 0.28
C ALA A 70 14.65 7.35 0.12
N LYS A 71 15.65 7.46 -0.77
CA LYS A 71 16.38 8.71 -1.03
C LYS A 71 15.45 9.83 -1.50
N GLU A 72 14.55 9.52 -2.43
CA GLU A 72 13.55 10.47 -2.93
C GLU A 72 12.58 10.94 -1.82
N LEU A 73 12.23 10.07 -0.86
CA LEU A 73 11.25 10.39 0.19
C LEU A 73 11.83 11.01 1.46
N THR A 74 13.13 10.84 1.72
CA THR A 74 13.79 11.33 2.95
C THR A 74 13.56 12.82 3.23
N PRO A 75 13.76 13.77 2.27
CA PRO A 75 13.56 15.18 2.57
C PRO A 75 12.10 15.49 2.94
N TYR A 76 11.15 14.93 2.19
CA TYR A 76 9.72 15.12 2.44
C TYR A 76 9.26 14.47 3.75
N ARG A 77 9.90 13.38 4.18
CA ARG A 77 9.61 12.76 5.48
C ARG A 77 9.97 13.68 6.63
N LYS A 78 11.15 14.33 6.56
CA LYS A 78 11.58 15.30 7.57
C LYS A 78 10.60 16.47 7.62
N ALA A 79 10.26 17.03 6.46
CA ALA A 79 9.30 18.14 6.36
C ALA A 79 7.91 17.77 6.89
N ALA A 80 7.40 16.58 6.53
CA ALA A 80 6.09 16.11 6.99
C ALA A 80 6.01 15.96 8.51
N LEU A 81 7.06 15.40 9.14
CA LEU A 81 7.09 15.25 10.60
C LEU A 81 7.25 16.60 11.31
N ALA A 82 8.13 17.48 10.82
CA ALA A 82 8.27 18.81 11.37
C ALA A 82 6.96 19.62 11.27
N TRP A 83 6.25 19.50 10.16
CA TRP A 83 4.94 20.13 9.99
C TRP A 83 3.91 19.59 10.98
N LEU A 84 3.84 18.27 11.16
CA LEU A 84 2.91 17.65 12.13
C LEU A 84 3.21 18.10 13.57
N GLU A 85 4.49 18.24 13.93
CA GLU A 85 4.89 18.72 15.25
C GLU A 85 4.51 20.18 15.46
N ALA A 86 4.79 21.05 14.48
CA ALA A 86 4.43 22.46 14.52
C ALA A 86 2.90 22.70 14.53
N ASN A 87 2.12 21.70 14.12
CA ASN A 87 0.66 21.75 14.06
C ASN A 87 0.02 20.68 14.96
N ALA A 88 0.69 20.31 16.05
CA ALA A 88 0.21 19.27 16.96
C ALA A 88 -1.17 19.60 17.58
N ASP A 89 -1.44 20.89 17.80
CA ASP A 89 -2.70 21.39 18.37
C ASP A 89 -3.77 21.71 17.31
N ASP A 90 -3.45 21.59 16.01
CA ASP A 90 -4.44 21.79 14.96
C ASP A 90 -5.49 20.65 14.99
N LYS A 91 -6.77 21.04 14.99
CA LYS A 91 -7.89 20.10 15.09
C LYS A 91 -7.90 19.04 13.97
N TRP A 92 -7.39 19.35 12.78
CA TRP A 92 -7.35 18.41 11.67
C TRP A 92 -6.19 17.42 11.82
N THR A 93 -5.05 17.90 12.31
CA THR A 93 -3.92 17.04 12.72
C THR A 93 -4.39 16.06 13.80
N THR A 94 -5.00 16.55 14.88
CA THR A 94 -5.54 15.72 15.96
C THR A 94 -6.55 14.71 15.44
N ASN A 95 -7.52 15.14 14.62
CA ASN A 95 -8.50 14.24 14.03
C ASN A 95 -7.86 13.12 13.18
N ALA A 96 -6.86 13.45 12.35
CA ALA A 96 -6.20 12.45 11.52
C ALA A 96 -5.46 11.39 12.37
N ILE A 97 -4.80 11.83 13.45
CA ILE A 97 -4.12 10.96 14.42
C ILE A 97 -5.15 10.04 15.11
N GLU A 98 -6.24 10.59 15.64
CA GLU A 98 -7.32 9.83 16.30
C GLU A 98 -7.99 8.81 15.37
N ARG A 99 -8.15 9.15 14.08
CA ARG A 99 -8.68 8.21 13.08
C ARG A 99 -7.72 7.05 12.83
N VAL A 100 -6.41 7.29 12.81
CA VAL A 100 -5.40 6.21 12.76
C VAL A 100 -5.42 5.36 14.04
N GLU A 101 -5.55 5.97 15.22
CA GLU A 101 -5.71 5.23 16.47
C GLU A 101 -6.97 4.36 16.47
N THR A 102 -8.04 4.84 15.86
CA THR A 102 -9.27 4.06 15.68
C THR A 102 -9.03 2.87 14.75
N LEU A 103 -8.27 3.02 13.67
CA LEU A 103 -7.82 1.89 12.84
C LEU A 103 -7.03 0.87 13.67
N TYR A 104 -6.13 1.34 14.54
CA TYR A 104 -5.41 0.46 15.46
C TYR A 104 -6.36 -0.30 16.38
N ARG A 105 -7.29 0.38 17.06
CA ARG A 105 -8.24 -0.26 17.99
C ARG A 105 -9.15 -1.26 17.29
N ALA A 106 -9.64 -0.92 16.10
CA ALA A 106 -10.56 -1.74 15.31
C ALA A 106 -9.89 -2.92 14.57
N ALA A 107 -8.56 -2.99 14.52
CA ALA A 107 -7.82 -3.99 13.76
C ALA A 107 -7.97 -5.45 14.24
N GLY A 108 -8.64 -5.67 15.37
CA GLY A 108 -8.78 -7.00 15.98
C GLY A 108 -7.47 -7.51 16.60
N PRO A 109 -7.36 -8.82 16.91
CA PRO A 109 -6.18 -9.41 17.54
C PRO A 109 -4.97 -9.43 16.59
N HIS A 110 -3.76 -9.36 17.16
CA HIS A 110 -2.53 -9.52 16.39
C HIS A 110 -2.42 -10.94 15.81
N MET A 111 -2.14 -11.04 14.51
CA MET A 111 -1.93 -12.30 13.82
C MET A 111 -0.49 -12.43 13.30
N GLU A 112 0.12 -13.58 13.57
CA GLU A 112 1.42 -13.93 13.01
C GLU A 112 1.37 -14.09 11.48
N ALA A 113 2.47 -13.75 10.80
CA ALA A 113 2.52 -13.69 9.34
C ALA A 113 2.13 -15.01 8.63
N PHE A 114 2.44 -16.17 9.22
CA PHE A 114 2.09 -17.48 8.66
C PHE A 114 0.59 -17.77 8.72
N ARG A 115 -0.16 -17.14 9.64
CA ARG A 115 -1.63 -17.26 9.75
C ARG A 115 -2.39 -16.39 8.75
N LEU A 116 -1.68 -15.55 7.98
CA LEU A 116 -2.29 -14.67 6.97
C LEU A 116 -2.67 -15.42 5.69
N ARG A 117 -2.17 -16.64 5.49
CA ARG A 117 -2.46 -17.44 4.29
C ARG A 117 -3.93 -17.83 4.28
N GLY A 118 -4.63 -17.56 3.18
CA GLY A 118 -6.03 -17.89 3.01
C GLY A 118 -7.01 -16.79 3.41
N LEU A 119 -6.55 -15.74 4.11
CA LEU A 119 -7.36 -14.59 4.47
C LEU A 119 -7.67 -13.68 3.27
N SER A 120 -8.79 -12.96 3.37
CA SER A 120 -9.12 -11.93 2.38
C SER A 120 -8.07 -10.80 2.38
N PRO A 121 -7.96 -9.99 1.32
CA PRO A 121 -7.09 -8.82 1.33
C PRO A 121 -7.44 -7.80 2.44
N ASP A 122 -8.73 -7.67 2.78
CA ASP A 122 -9.22 -6.79 3.86
C ASP A 122 -8.73 -7.26 5.23
N ASP A 123 -8.94 -8.54 5.55
CA ASP A 123 -8.47 -9.13 6.82
C ASP A 123 -6.94 -9.03 6.97
N ARG A 124 -6.20 -9.18 5.86
CA ARG A 124 -4.74 -8.99 5.85
C ARG A 124 -4.33 -7.53 6.07
N ALA A 125 -5.15 -6.58 5.64
CA ALA A 125 -4.93 -5.16 5.94
C ALA A 125 -5.22 -4.87 7.42
N ARG A 126 -6.31 -5.41 7.99
CA ARG A 126 -6.57 -5.34 9.44
C ARG A 126 -5.42 -5.94 10.24
N ALA A 127 -4.90 -7.10 9.85
CA ALA A 127 -3.72 -7.68 10.48
C ALA A 127 -2.45 -6.80 10.34
N ALA A 128 -2.35 -5.95 9.31
CA ALA A 128 -1.27 -4.97 9.21
C ALA A 128 -1.43 -3.85 10.24
N TRP A 129 -2.65 -3.33 10.42
CA TRP A 129 -2.97 -2.35 11.47
C TRP A 129 -2.72 -2.91 12.87
N ALA A 130 -3.10 -4.17 13.13
CA ALA A 130 -2.84 -4.83 14.41
C ALA A 130 -1.33 -5.02 14.69
N ARG A 131 -0.51 -5.21 13.64
CA ARG A 131 0.95 -5.27 13.75
C ARG A 131 1.55 -3.91 14.13
N LEU A 132 1.09 -2.82 13.52
CA LEU A 132 1.52 -1.47 13.88
C LEU A 132 1.19 -1.15 15.34
N ARG A 133 -0.03 -1.50 15.78
CA ARG A 133 -0.44 -1.37 17.18
C ARG A 133 0.45 -2.17 18.12
N LYS A 134 0.71 -3.45 17.82
CA LYS A 134 1.60 -4.31 18.64
C LYS A 134 3.01 -3.75 18.71
N ALA A 135 3.52 -3.20 17.61
CA ALA A 135 4.83 -2.56 17.54
C ALA A 135 4.85 -1.15 18.16
N LYS A 136 3.74 -0.68 18.74
CA LYS A 136 3.59 0.66 19.33
C LYS A 136 4.04 1.78 18.39
N VAL A 137 3.74 1.64 17.09
CA VAL A 137 4.07 2.67 16.10
C VAL A 137 3.19 3.89 16.35
N ASP A 138 3.83 5.02 16.64
CA ASP A 138 3.16 6.32 16.81
C ASP A 138 2.26 6.63 15.59
N PRO A 139 0.93 6.84 15.80
CA PRO A 139 0.00 7.26 14.75
C PRO A 139 0.46 8.49 13.95
N ARG A 140 1.19 9.44 14.58
CA ARG A 140 1.76 10.62 13.89
C ARG A 140 2.68 10.20 12.74
N ARG A 141 3.47 9.13 12.93
CA ARG A 141 4.35 8.63 11.87
C ARG A 141 3.55 8.05 10.69
N VAL A 142 2.40 7.44 10.95
CA VAL A 142 1.50 6.90 9.92
C VAL A 142 0.84 8.03 9.13
N VAL A 143 0.34 9.07 9.80
CA VAL A 143 -0.16 10.29 9.12
C VAL A 143 0.97 10.95 8.31
N GLY A 144 2.15 11.08 8.91
CA GLY A 144 3.33 11.63 8.27
C GLY A 144 3.76 10.86 7.02
N ALA A 145 3.52 9.54 6.96
CA ALA A 145 3.77 8.75 5.75
C ALA A 145 2.90 9.18 4.57
N TRP A 146 1.64 9.56 4.81
CA TRP A 146 0.78 10.10 3.75
C TRP A 146 1.28 11.46 3.30
N LEU A 147 1.52 12.38 4.24
CA LEU A 147 2.02 13.73 3.92
C LEU A 147 3.35 13.70 3.18
N THR A 148 4.24 12.78 3.53
CA THR A 148 5.50 12.54 2.80
C THR A 148 5.26 12.26 1.32
N VAL A 149 4.25 11.44 1.00
CA VAL A 149 3.91 11.09 -0.39
C VAL A 149 3.25 12.26 -1.10
N GLU A 150 2.36 13.00 -0.44
CA GLU A 150 1.76 14.22 -0.99
C GLU A 150 2.81 15.25 -1.40
N LEU A 151 3.74 15.55 -0.49
CA LEU A 151 4.84 16.49 -0.75
C LEU A 151 5.77 15.99 -1.88
N ALA A 152 6.07 14.69 -1.90
CA ALA A 152 6.89 14.10 -2.96
C ALA A 152 6.22 14.20 -4.33
N ILE A 153 4.91 13.93 -4.42
CA ILE A 153 4.16 14.03 -5.68
C ILE A 153 4.09 15.47 -6.16
N ARG A 154 3.86 16.44 -5.27
CA ARG A 154 3.82 17.87 -5.65
C ARG A 154 5.15 18.38 -6.19
N SER A 155 6.25 17.85 -5.68
CA SER A 155 7.61 18.23 -6.07
C SER A 155 8.14 17.41 -7.24
N ASP A 156 7.35 16.48 -7.77
CA ASP A 156 7.73 15.59 -8.85
C ASP A 156 7.45 16.25 -10.21
N PRO A 157 8.45 16.42 -11.09
CA PRO A 157 8.23 17.01 -12.42
C PRO A 157 7.31 16.17 -13.33
N GLN A 158 7.16 14.88 -13.04
CA GLN A 158 6.31 13.96 -13.81
C GLN A 158 5.42 13.17 -12.85
N PRO A 159 4.49 13.83 -12.13
CA PRO A 159 3.78 13.22 -11.03
C PRO A 159 2.78 12.16 -11.54
N GLU A 160 2.61 11.09 -10.76
CA GLU A 160 1.45 10.21 -10.91
C GLU A 160 0.41 10.61 -9.87
N THR A 161 -0.69 11.19 -10.35
CA THR A 161 -1.72 11.82 -9.51
C THR A 161 -2.91 10.91 -9.22
N LYS A 162 -2.92 9.68 -9.72
CA LYS A 162 -3.96 8.69 -9.41
C LYS A 162 -3.94 8.33 -7.93
N SER A 163 -5.13 8.22 -7.34
CA SER A 163 -5.31 7.82 -5.93
C SER A 163 -4.66 6.48 -5.61
N GLU A 164 -4.77 5.50 -6.51
CA GLU A 164 -4.17 4.18 -6.33
C GLU A 164 -2.64 4.24 -6.16
N PHE A 165 -1.95 5.12 -6.90
CA PHE A 165 -0.52 5.31 -6.73
C PHE A 165 -0.21 5.87 -5.34
N ARG A 166 -0.87 6.95 -4.93
CA ARG A 166 -0.76 7.54 -3.58
C ARG A 166 -0.97 6.52 -2.48
N GLN A 167 -2.09 5.81 -2.54
CA GLN A 167 -2.46 4.75 -1.59
C GLN A 167 -1.35 3.69 -1.49
N VAL A 168 -0.83 3.21 -2.62
CA VAL A 168 0.23 2.18 -2.62
C VAL A 168 1.55 2.73 -2.07
N GLN A 169 1.95 3.96 -2.40
CA GLN A 169 3.18 4.56 -1.86
C GLN A 169 3.10 4.75 -0.34
N ALA A 170 1.99 5.31 0.15
CA ALA A 170 1.77 5.54 1.57
C ALA A 170 1.71 4.21 2.33
N ALA A 171 0.96 3.23 1.82
CA ALA A 171 0.89 1.89 2.41
C ALA A 171 2.26 1.19 2.46
N LYS A 172 3.17 1.42 1.50
CA LYS A 172 4.54 0.88 1.56
C LYS A 172 5.37 1.51 2.68
N LEU A 173 5.22 2.82 2.91
CA LEU A 173 5.88 3.48 4.03
C LEU A 173 5.38 2.93 5.36
N VAL A 174 4.05 2.86 5.52
CA VAL A 174 3.40 2.30 6.72
C VAL A 174 3.79 0.84 6.95
N HIS A 175 3.73 0.01 5.91
CA HIS A 175 4.05 -1.42 6.05
C HIS A 175 5.48 -1.67 6.53
N ARG A 176 6.44 -0.80 6.16
CA ARG A 176 7.84 -0.89 6.62
C ARG A 176 8.02 -0.55 8.10
N MET A 177 7.08 0.18 8.73
CA MET A 177 7.19 0.56 10.15
C MET A 177 7.02 -0.62 11.11
N ALA A 178 6.35 -1.69 10.66
CA ALA A 178 6.16 -2.92 11.42
C ALA A 178 6.33 -4.16 10.53
N SER A 179 7.25 -4.10 9.55
CA SER A 179 7.52 -5.24 8.68
C SER A 179 8.42 -6.26 9.37
N GLY A 180 7.93 -7.48 9.53
CA GLY A 180 8.70 -8.64 9.96
C GLY A 180 8.02 -9.41 11.08
N THR A 181 7.95 -10.74 10.94
CA THR A 181 7.78 -11.66 12.06
C THR A 181 9.11 -12.38 12.24
N HIS A 182 9.70 -12.24 13.43
CA HIS A 182 10.86 -13.01 13.87
C HIS A 182 10.36 -14.00 14.91
N LYS A 183 10.50 -15.31 14.65
CA LYS A 183 10.14 -16.34 15.63
C LYS A 183 11.32 -17.29 15.81
N ARG A 184 11.84 -17.35 17.04
CA ARG A 184 12.97 -18.20 17.46
C ARG A 184 12.46 -19.31 18.38
N TRP A 185 12.87 -20.55 18.12
CA TRP A 185 12.40 -21.75 18.82
C TRP A 185 13.62 -22.62 19.12
N GLY A 186 13.77 -23.10 20.37
CA GLY A 186 14.92 -23.91 20.83
C GLY A 186 16.00 -23.12 21.57
N GLU A 187 16.88 -23.84 22.27
CA GLU A 187 18.05 -23.31 23.01
C GLU A 187 19.36 -23.88 22.44
N GLY A 188 20.45 -23.12 22.52
CA GLY A 188 21.77 -23.52 22.04
C GLY A 188 21.83 -23.80 20.53
N THR A 189 22.57 -24.84 20.13
CA THR A 189 22.82 -25.26 18.74
C THR A 189 21.58 -25.78 18.00
N SER A 190 20.45 -25.97 18.70
CA SER A 190 19.17 -26.43 18.11
C SER A 190 18.22 -25.28 17.72
N THR A 191 18.67 -24.03 17.82
CA THR A 191 17.87 -22.83 17.51
C THR A 191 17.37 -22.87 16.05
N LYS A 192 16.05 -22.81 15.86
CA LYS A 192 15.41 -22.59 14.55
C LYS A 192 14.81 -21.18 14.49
N GLU A 193 15.15 -20.45 13.43
CA GLU A 193 14.65 -19.10 13.18
C GLU A 193 13.73 -19.09 11.97
N LEU A 194 12.57 -18.43 12.11
CA LEU A 194 11.63 -18.19 11.03
C LEU A 194 11.50 -16.69 10.78
N HIS A 195 11.99 -16.24 9.63
CA HIS A 195 11.79 -14.89 9.11
C HIS A 195 10.70 -14.89 8.05
N VAL A 196 9.54 -14.34 8.37
CA VAL A 196 8.45 -14.17 7.38
C VAL A 196 8.12 -12.70 7.25
N TYR A 197 8.35 -12.17 6.05
CA TYR A 197 7.96 -10.82 5.67
C TYR A 197 6.75 -10.87 4.73
N PRO A 198 5.60 -10.29 5.11
CA PRO A 198 4.48 -10.19 4.20
C PRO A 198 4.90 -9.36 2.98
N ARG A 199 4.66 -9.89 1.78
CA ARG A 199 5.03 -9.24 0.53
C ARG A 199 4.32 -7.87 0.42
N SER A 200 5.10 -6.81 0.25
CA SER A 200 4.60 -5.44 0.05
C SER A 200 4.13 -5.21 -1.39
N ARG A 201 3.04 -5.89 -1.80
CA ARG A 201 2.42 -5.75 -3.13
C ARG A 201 0.95 -6.14 -3.14
N GLY A 202 0.25 -5.74 -4.20
CA GLY A 202 -1.10 -6.22 -4.52
C GLY A 202 -2.20 -5.58 -3.68
N ARG A 203 -3.32 -6.31 -3.53
CA ARG A 203 -4.56 -5.75 -2.95
C ARG A 203 -4.43 -5.27 -1.50
N VAL A 204 -3.62 -5.93 -0.67
CA VAL A 204 -3.47 -5.55 0.75
C VAL A 204 -3.01 -4.09 0.90
N LEU A 205 -2.05 -3.65 0.08
CA LEU A 205 -1.60 -2.25 0.10
C LEU A 205 -2.69 -1.26 -0.31
N ARG A 206 -3.62 -1.66 -1.19
CA ARG A 206 -4.76 -0.82 -1.60
C ARG A 206 -5.82 -0.70 -0.52
N TYR A 207 -5.95 -1.70 0.36
CA TYR A 207 -6.82 -1.60 1.53
C TYR A 207 -6.19 -0.70 2.59
N VAL A 208 -4.94 -0.98 3.00
CA VAL A 208 -4.18 -0.12 3.94
C VAL A 208 -4.12 1.32 3.46
N GLY A 209 -3.81 1.55 2.18
CA GLY A 209 -3.72 2.89 1.61
C GLY A 209 -5.06 3.62 1.59
N ARG A 210 -6.17 2.91 1.35
CA ARG A 210 -7.53 3.49 1.37
C ARG A 210 -8.00 3.82 2.79
N ASP A 211 -7.70 2.96 3.75
CA ASP A 211 -8.00 3.21 5.16
C ASP A 211 -7.24 4.47 5.63
N LEU A 212 -5.97 4.59 5.24
CA LEU A 212 -5.15 5.75 5.54
C LEU A 212 -5.65 7.01 4.82
N GLU A 213 -5.97 6.93 3.53
CA GLU A 213 -6.52 8.05 2.75
C GLU A 213 -7.77 8.61 3.44
N LYS A 214 -8.69 7.73 3.85
CA LYS A 214 -9.86 8.14 4.64
C LYS A 214 -9.45 8.83 5.93
N ALA A 215 -8.52 8.25 6.71
CA ALA A 215 -8.09 8.83 7.98
C ALA A 215 -7.55 10.26 7.83
N VAL A 216 -6.91 10.59 6.71
CA VAL A 216 -6.28 11.90 6.47
C VAL A 216 -7.08 12.81 5.54
N GLU A 217 -8.25 12.39 5.05
CA GLU A 217 -8.99 13.09 3.99
C GLU A 217 -9.35 14.54 4.33
N LEU A 218 -9.56 14.83 5.62
CA LEU A 218 -9.87 16.18 6.12
C LEU A 218 -8.62 17.04 6.34
N LEU A 219 -7.45 16.42 6.53
CA LEU A 219 -6.17 17.08 6.77
C LEU A 219 -5.50 17.52 5.45
N VAL A 220 -5.48 16.65 4.43
CA VAL A 220 -4.72 16.86 3.19
C VAL A 220 -5.03 18.18 2.47
N PRO A 221 -6.30 18.60 2.31
CA PRO A 221 -6.62 19.88 1.68
C PRO A 221 -6.02 21.09 2.41
N ARG A 222 -5.85 21.01 3.74
CA ARG A 222 -5.29 22.11 4.56
C ARG A 222 -3.77 22.20 4.39
N VAL A 223 -3.09 21.06 4.30
CA VAL A 223 -1.64 21.01 4.00
C VAL A 223 -1.34 21.51 2.57
N ALA A 224 -2.30 21.37 1.65
CA ALA A 224 -2.20 21.88 0.28
C ALA A 224 -2.16 23.42 0.20
N LEU A 225 -2.90 24.10 1.05
CA LEU A 225 -2.98 25.57 1.05
C LEU A 225 -1.75 26.25 1.67
N LEU A 226 -1.01 25.54 2.52
CA LEU A 226 0.10 26.12 3.30
C LEU A 226 1.47 26.01 2.61
N THR A 227 1.65 25.04 1.70
CA THR A 227 2.92 24.87 0.96
C THR A 227 3.06 25.88 -0.18
N THR A 228 1.96 26.38 -0.74
CA THR A 228 1.96 27.44 -1.77
C THR A 228 2.06 28.85 -1.18
N GLY A 229 1.69 29.04 0.09
CA GLY A 229 1.75 30.35 0.77
C GLY A 229 3.11 30.71 1.36
N ASN A 230 3.93 29.71 1.73
CA ASN A 230 5.16 29.94 2.50
C ASN A 230 6.45 29.98 1.67
N GLN A 231 6.34 29.98 0.34
CA GLN A 231 7.47 30.07 -0.59
C GLN A 231 7.76 31.51 -1.07
N ARG A 232 7.05 32.53 -0.55
CA ARG A 232 7.27 33.95 -0.90
C ARG A 232 8.19 34.72 0.07
N SER A 233 8.85 34.05 1.01
CA SER A 233 9.66 34.71 2.05
C SER A 233 11.05 34.11 2.26
N LEU A 234 11.59 33.47 1.23
CA LEU A 234 13.00 33.05 1.19
C LEU A 234 13.58 33.40 -0.19
N ASP A 235 13.63 34.71 -0.47
CA ASP A 235 14.58 35.36 -1.38
C ASP A 235 15.10 36.62 -0.67
#